data_AF-A0A2P6RVK7-F1
#
_entry.id   AF-A0A2P6RVK7-F1
#
_cell.length_a   1.000
_cell.length_b   1.000
_cell.length_c   1.000
_cell.angle_alpha   90.00
_cell.angle_beta   90.00
_cell.angle_gamma   90.00
#
_symmetry.space_group_name_H-M   'P 1'
#
loop_
_entity.id
_entity.type
_entity.pdbx_description
1 polymer ?
#
loop_
_entity_poly.entity_id
_entity_poly.type
_entity_poly.pdbx_seq_one_letter_code
_entity_poly.pdbx_strand_id
1 'polypeptide(L)'
;MNEGLDRFLGNSAWCGTFPRSQVFHLHRIGSDHRPIMLDLLPSEARSPRLFKFEQMWSTKSDCQDVIRRSWDYFPGPSPASCWEKNLGKCRTSLTAWSKRTFPNTRAQINVLQSELQSLQQSTLPDSMVHISRVTNQIADLWKLEEMYWQQRSRINWLSLGDDNTASSTRLLFSANNITRFYD
;
A
#
# COMPACT_ATOMS: atom_id res chain seq x y z
N MET A 1 21.18 -20.61 -16.58
CA MET A 1 19.84 -20.72 -17.18
C MET A 1 18.90 -21.12 -16.07
N ASN A 2 17.96 -20.26 -15.66
CA ASN A 2 17.01 -20.58 -14.59
C ASN A 2 15.71 -21.01 -15.26
N GLU A 3 15.52 -22.32 -15.42
CA GLU A 3 14.31 -22.90 -16.01
C GLU A 3 13.14 -22.73 -15.03
N GLY A 4 12.08 -22.06 -15.46
CA GLY A 4 10.89 -21.86 -14.63
C GLY A 4 10.15 -23.18 -14.42
N LEU A 5 10.18 -23.70 -13.18
CA LEU A 5 9.51 -24.94 -12.78
C LEU A 5 8.05 -24.75 -12.39
N ASP A 6 7.61 -23.51 -12.17
CA ASP A 6 6.23 -23.23 -11.77
C ASP A 6 5.30 -23.44 -12.98
N ARG A 7 4.35 -24.39 -12.88
CA ARG A 7 3.36 -24.69 -13.93
C ARG A 7 1.97 -24.88 -13.34
N PHE A 8 0.95 -24.50 -14.11
CA PHE A 8 -0.44 -24.86 -13.85
C PHE A 8 -0.91 -25.88 -14.89
N LEU A 9 -1.59 -26.94 -14.45
CA LEU A 9 -2.07 -28.02 -15.31
C LEU A 9 -3.58 -28.19 -15.09
N GLY A 10 -4.34 -28.20 -16.18
CA GLY A 10 -5.79 -28.46 -16.19
C GLY A 10 -6.12 -29.62 -17.13
N ASN A 11 -7.03 -30.50 -16.73
CA ASN A 11 -7.54 -31.56 -17.60
C ASN A 11 -8.68 -31.05 -18.51
N SER A 12 -9.12 -31.86 -19.47
CA SER A 12 -10.15 -31.48 -20.44
C SER A 12 -11.48 -31.08 -19.78
N ALA A 13 -11.90 -31.78 -18.73
CA ALA A 13 -13.10 -31.46 -17.96
C ALA A 13 -12.99 -30.08 -17.29
N TRP A 14 -11.82 -29.74 -16.75
CA TRP A 14 -11.55 -28.44 -16.13
C TRP A 14 -11.56 -27.32 -17.18
N CYS A 15 -10.92 -27.51 -18.33
CA CYS A 15 -10.94 -26.55 -19.43
C CYS A 15 -12.37 -26.33 -19.98
N GLY A 16 -13.20 -27.38 -19.96
CA GLY A 16 -14.63 -27.27 -20.29
C GLY A 16 -15.44 -26.47 -19.26
N THR A 17 -15.06 -26.57 -17.97
CA THR A 17 -15.74 -25.83 -16.88
C THR A 17 -15.35 -24.36 -16.85
N PHE A 18 -14.08 -24.04 -17.13
CA PHE A 18 -13.54 -22.68 -17.08
C PHE A 18 -12.94 -22.24 -18.43
N PRO A 19 -13.75 -22.16 -19.50
CA PRO A 19 -13.24 -21.91 -20.86
C PRO A 19 -12.61 -20.51 -21.03
N ARG A 20 -12.88 -19.59 -20.10
CA ARG A 20 -12.33 -18.23 -20.10
C ARG A 20 -11.17 -18.04 -19.13
N SER A 21 -10.70 -19.09 -18.46
CA SER A 21 -9.66 -18.93 -17.44
C SER A 21 -8.36 -18.40 -18.04
N GLN A 22 -7.65 -17.55 -17.30
CA GLN A 22 -6.34 -17.02 -17.66
C GLN A 22 -5.31 -17.37 -16.60
N VAL A 23 -4.10 -17.69 -17.03
CA VAL A 23 -2.97 -18.01 -16.15
C VAL A 23 -1.89 -16.95 -16.35
N PHE A 24 -1.43 -16.36 -15.25
CA PHE A 24 -0.40 -15.34 -15.25
C PHE A 24 0.79 -15.79 -14.40
N HIS A 25 1.99 -15.66 -14.95
CA HIS A 25 3.22 -15.75 -14.17
C HIS A 25 3.56 -14.36 -13.64
N LEU A 26 3.48 -14.17 -12.33
CA LEU A 26 3.79 -12.90 -11.68
C LEU A 26 5.31 -12.71 -11.60
N HIS A 27 5.73 -11.45 -11.51
CA HIS A 27 7.15 -11.11 -11.40
C HIS A 27 7.75 -11.69 -10.12
N ARG A 28 8.95 -12.22 -10.26
CA ARG A 28 9.76 -12.71 -9.15
C ARG A 28 10.25 -11.53 -8.31
N ILE A 29 9.97 -11.55 -7.01
CA ILE A 29 10.49 -10.58 -6.05
C ILE A 29 10.97 -11.36 -4.82
N GLY A 30 12.28 -11.39 -4.57
CA GLY A 30 12.87 -11.92 -3.33
C GLY A 30 12.77 -13.43 -3.09
N SER A 31 12.26 -14.21 -4.05
CA SER A 31 12.18 -15.68 -3.98
C SER A 31 12.73 -16.29 -5.25
N ASP A 32 13.21 -17.52 -5.16
CA ASP A 32 13.56 -18.34 -6.31
C ASP A 32 12.36 -19.05 -6.98
N HIS A 33 11.13 -18.64 -6.66
CA HIS A 33 9.88 -19.06 -7.30
C HIS A 33 9.19 -17.92 -8.08
N ARG A 34 8.34 -18.27 -9.04
CA ARG A 34 7.44 -17.35 -9.76
C ARG A 34 5.99 -17.68 -9.38
N PRO A 35 5.30 -16.82 -8.62
CA PRO A 35 3.91 -17.05 -8.30
C PRO A 35 3.06 -17.17 -9.57
N ILE A 36 2.17 -18.16 -9.59
CA ILE A 36 1.16 -18.32 -10.64
C ILE A 36 -0.18 -17.83 -10.13
N MET A 37 -0.80 -16.92 -10.88
CA MET A 37 -2.16 -16.47 -10.64
C MET A 37 -3.09 -17.08 -11.68
N LEU A 38 -4.13 -17.76 -11.20
CA LEU A 38 -5.19 -18.31 -12.02
C LEU A 38 -6.45 -17.45 -11.84
N ASP A 39 -6.88 -16.81 -12.92
CA ASP A 39 -8.15 -16.10 -12.98
C ASP A 39 -9.18 -16.98 -13.69
N LEU A 40 -10.17 -17.47 -12.95
CA LEU A 40 -11.21 -18.38 -13.47
C LEU A 40 -12.30 -17.63 -14.25
N LEU A 41 -12.50 -16.35 -13.94
CA LEU A 41 -13.60 -15.54 -14.45
C LEU A 41 -13.09 -14.12 -14.71
N PRO A 42 -12.21 -13.94 -15.71
CA PRO A 42 -11.72 -12.62 -16.05
C PRO A 42 -12.91 -11.73 -16.41
N SER A 43 -13.06 -10.69 -15.61
CA SER A 43 -14.06 -9.65 -15.78
C SER A 43 -13.34 -8.39 -16.24
N GLU A 44 -13.76 -7.85 -17.38
CA GLU A 44 -13.27 -6.54 -17.84
C GLU A 44 -13.80 -5.40 -16.96
N ALA A 45 -14.93 -5.63 -16.27
CA ALA A 45 -15.49 -4.69 -15.33
C ALA A 45 -14.66 -4.68 -14.04
N ARG A 46 -13.97 -3.56 -13.79
CA ARG A 46 -13.38 -3.28 -12.48
C ARG A 46 -14.51 -3.20 -11.45
N SER A 47 -14.46 -4.06 -10.44
CA SER A 47 -15.37 -3.93 -9.30
C SER A 47 -15.27 -2.52 -8.71
N PRO A 48 -16.38 -1.88 -8.34
CA PRO A 48 -16.32 -0.57 -7.69
C PRO A 48 -15.46 -0.68 -6.44
N ARG A 49 -14.48 0.23 -6.31
CA ARG A 49 -13.65 0.27 -5.10
C ARG A 49 -14.53 0.59 -3.91
N LEU A 50 -14.65 -0.36 -2.99
CA LEU A 50 -15.28 -0.13 -1.70
C LEU A 50 -14.46 0.90 -0.93
N PHE A 51 -15.16 1.77 -0.21
CA PHE A 51 -14.49 2.67 0.71
C PHE A 51 -13.94 1.88 1.89
N LYS A 52 -12.70 2.17 2.25
CA LYS A 52 -12.04 1.64 3.43
C LYS A 52 -11.38 2.82 4.12
N PHE A 53 -11.59 2.92 5.43
CA PHE A 53 -10.83 3.84 6.25
C PHE A 53 -9.39 3.34 6.32
N GLU A 54 -8.41 4.15 5.92
CA GLU A 54 -7.00 3.74 5.98
C GLU A 54 -6.42 4.10 7.35
N GLN A 55 -5.76 3.14 8.03
CA GLN A 55 -5.23 3.33 9.39
C GLN A 55 -4.27 4.52 9.48
N MET A 56 -3.49 4.76 8.42
CA MET A 56 -2.56 5.89 8.36
C MET A 56 -3.26 7.25 8.49
N TRP A 57 -4.56 7.35 8.21
CA TRP A 57 -5.32 8.60 8.39
C TRP A 57 -5.33 9.05 9.83
N SER A 58 -5.38 8.10 10.78
CA SER A 58 -5.35 8.38 12.22
C SER A 58 -4.03 8.99 12.70
N THR A 59 -2.96 8.98 11.89
CA THR A 59 -1.68 9.63 12.23
C THR A 59 -1.74 11.15 12.16
N LYS A 60 -2.78 11.71 11.52
CA LYS A 60 -2.98 13.15 11.39
C LYS A 60 -4.06 13.60 12.35
N SER A 61 -3.75 14.58 13.20
CA SER A 61 -4.69 15.19 14.15
C SER A 61 -6.00 15.63 13.47
N ASP A 62 -5.88 16.18 12.27
CA ASP A 62 -6.99 16.73 11.50
C ASP A 62 -8.02 15.67 11.08
N CYS A 63 -7.67 14.37 11.09
CA CYS A 63 -8.59 13.30 10.74
C CYS A 63 -9.84 13.32 11.63
N GLN A 64 -9.65 13.54 12.94
CA GLN A 64 -10.76 13.57 13.88
C GLN A 64 -11.67 14.78 13.62
N ASP A 65 -11.08 15.92 13.29
CA ASP A 65 -11.83 17.14 12.99
C ASP A 65 -12.62 17.03 11.69
N VAL A 66 -12.08 16.35 10.68
CA VAL A 66 -12.82 16.05 9.44
C VAL A 66 -14.04 15.18 9.75
N ILE A 67 -13.89 14.15 10.60
CA ILE A 67 -15.02 13.31 11.01
C ILE A 67 -16.05 14.15 11.76
N ARG A 68 -15.64 14.89 12.79
CA ARG A 68 -16.54 15.74 13.60
C ARG A 68 -17.31 16.74 12.76
N ARG A 69 -16.64 17.48 11.87
CA ARG A 69 -17.27 18.48 10.99
C ARG A 69 -18.17 17.87 9.92
N SER A 70 -17.97 16.59 9.61
CA SER A 70 -18.79 15.87 8.64
C SER A 70 -19.98 15.16 9.28
N TRP A 71 -20.00 15.06 10.61
CA TRP A 71 -20.99 14.35 11.38
C TRP A 71 -22.02 15.33 11.93
N ASP A 72 -23.09 15.55 11.17
CA ASP A 72 -24.16 16.47 11.54
C ASP A 72 -25.42 15.69 11.97
N TYR A 73 -26.29 16.34 12.73
CA TYR A 73 -27.63 15.81 12.92
C TYR A 73 -28.43 15.97 11.63
N PHE A 74 -28.65 14.86 10.92
CA PHE A 74 -29.57 14.84 9.79
C PHE A 74 -30.97 14.44 10.26
N PRO A 75 -32.01 15.26 10.05
CA PRO A 75 -33.37 14.78 10.17
C PRO A 75 -33.63 13.77 9.06
N GLY A 76 -34.05 12.58 9.45
CA GLY A 76 -34.37 11.48 8.56
C GLY A 76 -35.59 10.71 9.08
N PRO A 77 -36.23 9.90 8.23
CA PRO A 77 -37.42 9.14 8.61
C PRO A 77 -37.15 8.09 9.69
N SER A 78 -35.88 7.74 9.93
CA SER A 78 -35.46 6.82 10.97
C SER A 78 -34.00 7.11 11.40
N PRO A 79 -33.59 6.69 12.61
CA PRO A 79 -32.20 6.79 13.05
C PRO A 79 -31.20 6.12 12.10
N ALA A 80 -31.59 5.00 11.48
CA ALA A 80 -30.76 4.30 10.50
C ALA A 80 -30.51 5.14 9.24
N SER A 81 -31.52 5.85 8.74
CA SER A 81 -31.37 6.75 7.59
C SER A 81 -30.46 7.94 7.91
N CYS A 82 -30.56 8.49 9.12
CA CYS A 82 -29.68 9.55 9.59
C CYS A 82 -28.22 9.07 9.64
N TRP A 83 -28.01 7.86 10.16
CA TRP A 83 -26.70 7.22 10.25
C TRP A 83 -26.06 6.98 8.88
N GLU A 84 -26.83 6.44 7.93
CA GLU A 84 -26.35 6.20 6.56
C GLU A 84 -25.91 7.49 5.86
N LYS A 85 -26.69 8.57 6.00
CA LYS A 85 -26.32 9.89 5.46
C LYS A 85 -25.04 10.42 6.10
N ASN A 86 -24.90 10.30 7.42
CA ASN A 86 -23.68 10.69 8.13
C ASN A 86 -22.46 9.92 7.65
N LEU A 87 -22.56 8.59 7.55
CA LEU A 87 -21.49 7.76 7.01
C LEU A 87 -21.12 8.15 5.58
N GLY A 88 -22.12 8.41 4.72
CA GLY A 88 -21.90 8.87 3.34
C GLY A 88 -21.16 10.20 3.26
N LYS A 89 -21.53 11.16 4.12
CA LYS A 89 -20.85 12.46 4.22
C LYS A 89 -19.43 12.31 4.73
N CYS A 90 -19.22 11.58 5.83
CA CYS A 90 -17.90 11.28 6.37
C CYS A 90 -17.01 10.58 5.34
N ARG A 91 -17.52 9.57 4.64
CA ARG A 91 -16.81 8.88 3.54
C ARG A 91 -16.32 9.89 2.50
N THR A 92 -17.19 10.78 2.05
CA THR A 92 -16.86 11.76 0.99
C THR A 92 -15.82 12.76 1.49
N SER A 93 -16.03 13.33 2.67
CA SER A 93 -15.11 14.29 3.29
C SER A 93 -13.73 13.69 3.59
N LEU A 94 -13.69 12.47 4.16
CA LEU A 94 -12.43 11.76 4.43
C LEU A 94 -11.71 11.40 3.13
N THR A 95 -12.43 10.97 2.09
CA THR A 95 -11.81 10.67 0.79
C THR A 95 -11.22 11.92 0.12
N ALA A 96 -11.90 13.07 0.22
CA ALA A 96 -11.38 14.33 -0.29
C ALA A 96 -10.17 14.81 0.53
N TRP A 97 -10.26 14.73 1.86
CA TRP A 97 -9.18 15.10 2.76
C TRP A 97 -7.96 14.19 2.61
N SER A 98 -8.14 12.88 2.47
CA SER A 98 -7.01 11.96 2.36
C SER A 98 -6.19 12.22 1.09
N LYS A 99 -6.84 12.57 -0.02
CA LYS A 99 -6.17 12.90 -1.28
C LYS A 99 -5.27 14.13 -1.19
N ARG A 100 -5.64 15.14 -0.38
CA ARG A 100 -4.81 16.35 -0.16
C ARG A 100 -3.73 16.11 0.89
N THR A 101 -4.01 15.32 1.91
CA THR A 101 -3.13 15.15 3.08
C THR A 101 -2.08 14.05 2.87
N PHE A 102 -2.40 13.05 2.06
CA PHE A 102 -1.51 11.95 1.71
C PHE A 102 -1.33 11.93 0.18
N PRO A 103 -0.50 12.85 -0.37
CA PRO A 103 -0.08 12.75 -1.76
C PRO A 103 0.66 11.43 -1.97
N ASN A 104 0.86 11.02 -3.22
CA ASN A 104 1.52 9.75 -3.55
C ASN A 104 2.84 9.58 -2.77
N THR A 105 2.79 8.83 -1.66
CA THR A 105 3.87 8.66 -0.68
C THR A 105 5.10 8.12 -1.38
N ARG A 106 4.90 7.19 -2.31
CA ARG A 106 5.94 6.57 -3.10
C ARG A 106 6.65 7.54 -4.05
N ALA A 107 5.89 8.42 -4.71
CA ALA A 107 6.49 9.45 -5.55
C ALA A 107 7.34 10.42 -4.72
N GLN A 108 6.85 10.81 -3.53
CA GLN A 108 7.61 11.66 -2.61
C GLN A 108 8.89 10.97 -2.11
N ILE A 109 8.81 9.69 -1.76
CA ILE A 109 9.98 8.88 -1.38
C ILE A 109 11.02 8.91 -2.51
N ASN A 110 10.63 8.69 -3.76
CA ASN A 110 11.56 8.69 -4.89
C ASN A 110 12.23 10.06 -5.08
N VAL A 111 11.48 11.15 -4.96
CA VAL A 111 12.03 12.52 -5.04
C VAL A 111 13.06 12.76 -3.93
N LEU A 112 12.72 12.45 -2.68
CA LEU A 112 13.62 12.63 -1.54
C LEU A 112 14.85 11.71 -1.62
N GLN A 113 14.74 10.53 -2.22
CA GLN A 113 15.88 9.65 -2.44
C GLN A 113 16.85 10.23 -3.46
N SER A 114 16.35 10.83 -4.54
CA SER A 114 17.19 11.54 -5.51
C SER A 114 17.87 12.77 -4.88
N GLU A 115 17.15 13.50 -4.03
CA GLU A 115 17.71 14.61 -3.25
C GLU A 115 18.79 14.14 -2.26
N LEU A 116 18.54 13.04 -1.56
CA LEU A 116 19.53 12.45 -0.65
C LEU A 116 20.80 12.06 -1.41
N GLN A 117 20.67 11.46 -2.59
CA GLN A 117 21.80 11.07 -3.42
C GLN A 117 22.63 12.29 -3.86
N SER A 118 21.98 13.39 -4.25
CA SER A 118 22.70 14.61 -4.64
C SER A 118 23.39 15.27 -3.45
N LEU A 119 22.75 15.29 -2.27
CA LEU A 119 23.34 15.82 -1.04
C LEU A 119 24.54 14.99 -0.56
N GLN A 120 24.51 13.67 -0.72
CA GLN A 120 25.63 12.80 -0.36
C GLN A 120 26.85 12.99 -1.27
N GLN A 121 26.65 13.48 -2.49
CA GLN A 121 27.72 13.82 -3.43
C GLN A 121 28.26 15.25 -3.22
N SER A 122 27.59 16.06 -2.39
CA SER A 122 27.97 17.45 -2.09
C SER A 122 28.98 17.51 -0.94
N THR A 123 30.00 18.36 -1.08
CA THR A 123 31.03 18.60 -0.05
C THR A 123 30.69 19.77 0.88
N LEU A 124 29.46 20.31 0.82
CA LEU A 124 29.07 21.49 1.58
C LEU A 124 28.90 21.17 3.09
N PRO A 125 29.35 22.05 4.01
CA PRO A 125 29.23 21.85 5.46
C PRO A 125 27.80 21.65 5.98
N ASP A 126 26.83 22.36 5.39
CA ASP A 126 25.40 22.27 5.75
C ASP A 126 24.73 20.96 5.29
N SER A 127 25.44 20.14 4.49
CA SER A 127 24.87 18.91 3.92
C SER A 127 24.51 17.90 5.00
N MET A 128 25.21 17.83 6.14
CA MET A 128 24.93 16.82 7.17
C MET A 128 23.57 17.02 7.87
N VAL A 129 23.24 18.25 8.25
CA VAL A 129 21.93 18.58 8.84
C VAL A 129 20.82 18.32 7.82
N HIS A 130 21.07 18.67 6.56
CA HIS A 130 20.12 18.46 5.48
C HIS A 130 19.89 16.96 5.19
N ILE A 131 20.96 16.17 5.11
CA ILE A 131 20.92 14.71 4.94
C ILE A 131 20.10 14.06 6.05
N SER A 132 20.33 14.45 7.30
CA SER A 132 19.57 13.94 8.45
C SER A 132 18.07 14.26 8.31
N ARG A 133 17.74 15.49 7.95
CA ARG A 133 16.34 15.93 7.72
C ARG A 133 15.65 15.11 6.62
N VAL A 134 16.29 14.97 5.45
CA VAL A 134 15.75 14.21 4.32
C VAL A 134 15.61 12.73 4.66
N THR A 135 16.60 12.16 5.36
CA THR A 135 16.57 10.76 5.81
C THR A 135 15.39 10.51 6.75
N ASN A 136 15.15 11.40 7.71
CA ASN A 136 14.00 11.30 8.62
C ASN A 136 12.66 11.42 7.88
N GLN A 137 12.56 12.34 6.90
CA GLN A 137 11.37 12.46 6.07
C GLN A 137 11.09 11.19 5.27
N ILE A 138 12.11 10.57 4.68
CA ILE A 138 12.00 9.28 3.99
C ILE A 138 11.52 8.20 4.96
N ALA A 139 12.10 8.13 6.17
CA ALA A 139 11.71 7.14 7.18
C ALA A 139 10.24 7.29 7.60
N ASP A 140 9.75 8.52 7.79
CA ASP A 140 8.36 8.77 8.15
C ASP A 140 7.39 8.41 7.02
N LEU A 141 7.75 8.69 5.76
CA LEU A 141 6.95 8.25 4.61
C LEU A 141 6.92 6.72 4.49
N TRP A 142 8.02 6.03 4.78
CA TRP A 142 8.03 4.56 4.81
C TRP A 142 7.11 3.99 5.88
N LYS A 143 7.07 4.59 7.08
CA LYS A 143 6.11 4.16 8.13
C LYS A 143 4.66 4.27 7.65
N LEU A 144 4.31 5.34 6.92
CA LEU A 144 2.96 5.49 6.36
C LEU A 144 2.65 4.41 5.31
N GLU A 145 3.61 4.12 4.43
CA GLU A 145 3.48 3.07 3.41
C GLU A 145 3.34 1.69 4.08
N GLU A 146 4.11 1.44 5.14
CA GLU A 146 4.02 0.22 5.93
C GLU A 146 2.64 0.05 6.56
N MET A 147 2.11 1.06 7.25
CA MET A 147 0.75 1.03 7.83
C MET A 147 -0.31 0.71 6.77
N TYR A 148 -0.18 1.32 5.59
CA TYR A 148 -1.08 1.08 4.47
C TYR A 148 -1.04 -0.38 3.97
N TRP A 149 0.16 -0.96 3.85
CA TRP A 149 0.31 -2.36 3.42
C TRP A 149 -0.03 -3.37 4.50
N GLN A 150 0.25 -3.08 5.77
CA GLN A 150 -0.18 -3.87 6.92
C GLN A 150 -1.70 -4.09 6.89
N GLN A 151 -2.47 -3.01 6.70
CA GLN A 151 -3.93 -3.09 6.67
C GLN A 151 -4.49 -3.90 5.48
N ARG A 152 -3.72 -4.07 4.41
CA ARG A 152 -4.15 -4.72 3.16
C ARG A 152 -3.67 -6.15 3.02
N SER A 153 -2.47 -6.44 3.52
CA SER A 153 -1.91 -7.79 3.53
C SER A 153 -2.65 -8.71 4.50
N ARG A 154 -3.42 -8.16 5.47
CA ARG A 154 -4.06 -8.92 6.56
C ARG A 154 -3.04 -9.73 7.39
N ILE A 155 -1.76 -9.39 7.31
CA ILE A 155 -0.68 -10.06 8.04
C ILE A 155 -0.52 -9.37 9.40
N ASN A 156 -0.84 -10.10 10.48
CA ASN A 156 -0.78 -9.61 11.86
C ASN A 156 0.60 -9.86 12.53
N TRP A 157 1.53 -10.52 11.83
CA TRP A 157 2.81 -11.00 12.39
C TRP A 157 3.94 -9.97 12.47
N LEU A 158 3.68 -8.70 12.16
CA LEU A 158 4.66 -7.61 12.29
C LEU A 158 4.88 -7.15 13.75
N SER A 159 4.23 -7.79 14.73
CA SER A 159 4.34 -7.43 16.16
C SER A 159 5.46 -8.16 16.93
N LEU A 160 6.24 -9.03 16.30
CA LEU A 160 7.33 -9.75 16.96
C LEU A 160 8.69 -9.22 16.49
N GLY A 161 9.16 -8.21 17.22
CA GLY A 161 10.55 -8.04 17.64
C GLY A 161 11.68 -8.22 16.62
N ASP A 162 12.25 -7.07 16.22
CA ASP A 162 13.63 -6.92 15.74
C ASP A 162 14.66 -7.18 16.88
N ASP A 163 14.63 -8.38 17.46
CA ASP A 163 15.69 -8.86 18.35
C ASP A 163 16.30 -10.15 17.76
N ASN A 164 17.02 -10.01 16.65
CA ASN A 164 18.17 -10.86 16.41
C ASN A 164 19.19 -10.20 15.46
N THR A 165 20.34 -9.99 16.05
CA THR A 165 21.67 -9.82 15.47
C THR A 165 21.94 -10.67 14.22
N ALA A 166 22.60 -10.03 13.25
CA ALA A 166 23.40 -10.58 12.16
C ALA A 166 22.66 -11.40 11.07
N SER A 167 22.88 -10.96 9.82
CA SER A 167 22.53 -11.59 8.54
C SER A 167 21.03 -11.69 8.19
N SER A 168 20.63 -10.80 7.26
CA SER A 168 19.62 -10.98 6.22
C SER A 168 18.23 -11.48 6.66
N THR A 169 17.23 -10.58 6.71
CA THR A 169 15.97 -10.64 5.93
C THR A 169 15.00 -9.55 6.44
N ARG A 170 15.07 -8.35 5.88
CA ARG A 170 14.00 -7.34 6.03
C ARG A 170 12.93 -7.68 4.99
N LEU A 171 11.88 -8.40 5.39
CA LEU A 171 10.84 -8.89 4.48
C LEU A 171 10.11 -7.73 3.77
N LEU A 172 10.36 -7.62 2.47
CA LEU A 172 9.72 -6.68 1.55
C LEU A 172 8.32 -7.18 1.18
N PHE A 173 7.26 -6.51 1.65
CA PHE A 173 5.93 -6.72 1.09
C PHE A 173 5.67 -5.73 -0.05
N SER A 174 6.04 -6.17 -1.26
CA SER A 174 5.81 -5.46 -2.52
C SER A 174 4.45 -5.84 -3.11
N ALA A 175 3.52 -4.89 -3.13
CA ALA A 175 2.40 -4.93 -4.06
C ALA A 175 2.57 -3.78 -5.05
N ASN A 176 2.94 -4.17 -6.28
CA ASN A 176 3.03 -3.37 -7.50
C ASN A 176 4.03 -2.19 -7.46
N ASN A 177 5.19 -2.41 -8.07
CA ASN A 177 6.17 -1.43 -8.59
C ASN A 177 7.07 -0.64 -7.62
N ILE A 178 8.17 -1.21 -7.09
CA ILE A 178 9.43 -0.45 -6.91
C ILE A 178 10.62 -1.39 -7.08
N THR A 179 11.56 -0.90 -7.88
CA THR A 179 12.97 -1.25 -7.94
C THR A 179 13.68 -0.75 -6.69
N ARG A 180 14.41 -1.60 -5.96
CA ARG A 180 15.63 -1.18 -5.27
C ARG A 180 16.64 -2.31 -5.29
N PHE A 181 17.75 -2.03 -5.97
CA PHE A 181 19.01 -2.76 -5.95
C PHE A 181 19.84 -2.28 -4.75
N TYR A 182 20.32 -3.24 -3.96
CA TYR A 182 21.58 -3.33 -3.21
C TYR A 182 21.62 -4.83 -2.84
N ASP A 183 22.57 -5.68 -3.23
CA ASP A 183 23.95 -5.52 -3.70
C ASP A 183 24.17 -5.72 -5.20
#